data_AF-A0A7C3X3E9-F1
#
_entry.id   AF-A0A7C3X3E9-F1
#
_cell.length_a   1.000
_cell.length_b   1.000
_cell.length_c   1.000
_cell.angle_alpha   90.00
_cell.angle_beta   90.00
_cell.angle_gamma   90.00
#
_symmetry.space_group_name_H-M   'P 1'
#
loop_
_entity.id
_entity.type
_entity.pdbx_description
1 polymer ?
#
loop_
_entity_poly.entity_id
_entity_poly.type
_entity_poly.pdbx_seq_one_letter_code
_entity_poly.pdbx_strand_id
1 'polypeptide(L)'
;IWGFNPRYHLGLTLFGLPMEEYLFFLVIPYSSLFIHYAFFLYYPKACLSGAAAKVLTFILLIITALVIILNYDKIYTVYAFGAMLISLFLSFPDKSNELHKFYTSFLIILIPFVIVNGILTGSLIDQEVVWYNDAETLGLRVFTIPVEDFAYGFSLIFFNILLIKLLEKGSFLKRH
;
A
#
# COMPACT_ATOMS: atom_id res chain seq x y z
N ILE A 1 19.19 1.48 -1.98
CA ILE A 1 17.79 1.42 -2.48
C ILE A 1 16.98 2.51 -1.78
N TRP A 2 16.79 2.41 -0.47
CA TRP A 2 16.24 3.45 0.40
C TRP A 2 16.86 3.29 1.79
N GLY A 3 16.65 4.25 2.70
CA GLY A 3 17.16 4.15 4.07
C GLY A 3 16.59 5.22 5.00
N PHE A 4 17.06 5.19 6.25
CA PHE A 4 16.62 6.13 7.29
C PHE A 4 17.70 7.12 7.64
N ASN A 5 17.27 8.33 8.00
CA ASN A 5 18.13 9.36 8.53
C ASN A 5 18.36 9.14 10.05
N PRO A 6 19.62 8.94 10.50
CA PRO A 6 19.95 8.72 11.91
C PRO A 6 19.50 9.81 12.87
N ARG A 7 19.23 11.02 12.36
CA ARG A 7 18.73 12.14 13.15
C ARG A 7 17.31 11.90 13.69
N TYR A 8 16.52 11.08 13.01
CA TYR A 8 15.08 10.95 13.24
C TYR A 8 14.63 9.63 13.85
N HIS A 9 15.58 8.78 14.29
CA HIS A 9 15.26 7.54 15.00
C HIS A 9 16.14 7.37 16.24
N LEU A 10 15.69 6.55 17.21
CA LEU A 10 16.29 6.39 18.53
C LEU A 10 17.65 5.65 18.53
N GLY A 11 18.22 5.37 17.35
CA GLY A 11 19.42 4.55 17.18
C GLY A 11 19.23 3.05 17.48
N LEU A 12 18.05 2.62 17.92
CA LEU A 12 17.72 1.21 18.13
C LEU A 12 17.44 0.54 16.78
N THR A 13 18.43 -0.19 16.26
CA THR A 13 18.30 -0.92 15.00
C THR A 13 18.24 -2.42 15.21
N LEU A 14 17.25 -3.07 14.62
CA LEU A 14 17.13 -4.54 14.52
C LEU A 14 17.34 -4.92 13.06
N PHE A 15 18.22 -5.88 12.78
CA PHE A 15 18.54 -6.34 11.41
C PHE A 15 18.81 -5.20 10.39
N GLY A 16 19.38 -4.08 10.83
CA GLY A 16 19.69 -2.92 9.98
C GLY A 16 18.52 -1.96 9.73
N LEU A 17 17.35 -2.20 10.31
CA LEU A 17 16.20 -1.29 10.28
C LEU A 17 15.94 -0.66 11.65
N PRO A 18 15.54 0.62 11.74
CA PRO A 18 15.12 1.23 13.00
C PRO A 18 13.91 0.51 13.58
N MET A 19 13.82 0.45 14.91
CA MET A 19 12.67 -0.13 15.62
C MET A 19 11.34 0.53 15.21
N GLU A 20 11.39 1.82 14.92
CA GLU A 20 10.27 2.64 14.46
C GLU A 20 9.67 2.12 13.15
N GLU A 21 10.48 1.53 12.26
CA GLU A 21 9.99 0.96 11.01
C GLU A 21 9.20 -0.33 11.23
N TYR A 22 9.62 -1.16 12.18
CA TYR A 22 8.83 -2.34 12.57
C TYR A 22 7.48 -1.94 13.16
N LEU A 23 7.44 -0.87 13.94
CA LEU A 23 6.20 -0.32 14.47
C LEU A 23 5.34 0.27 13.34
N PHE A 24 5.95 0.92 12.35
CA PHE A 24 5.26 1.43 11.17
C PHE A 24 4.54 0.30 10.41
N PHE A 25 5.21 -0.83 10.17
CA PHE A 25 4.58 -2.00 9.54
C PHE A 25 3.44 -2.63 10.33
N LEU A 26 3.32 -2.36 11.63
CA LEU A 26 2.18 -2.79 12.43
C LEU A 26 1.06 -1.74 12.43
N VAL A 27 1.41 -0.49 12.70
CA VAL A 27 0.46 0.61 12.94
C VAL A 27 -0.26 1.01 11.65
N ILE A 28 0.45 1.10 10.53
CA ILE A 28 -0.12 1.58 9.27
C ILE A 28 -1.16 0.61 8.72
N PRO A 29 -0.90 -0.71 8.59
CA PRO A 29 -1.92 -1.65 8.17
C PRO A 29 -3.11 -1.67 9.13
N TYR A 30 -2.86 -1.69 10.45
CA TYR A 30 -3.93 -1.69 11.44
C TYR A 30 -4.85 -0.47 11.31
N SER A 31 -4.28 0.73 11.24
CA SER A 31 -5.04 1.98 11.13
C SER A 31 -5.82 2.04 9.80
N SER A 32 -5.21 1.57 8.72
CA SER A 32 -5.84 1.52 7.39
C SER A 32 -7.01 0.52 7.35
N LEU A 33 -6.85 -0.66 7.95
CA LEU A 33 -7.91 -1.65 8.10
C LEU A 33 -9.05 -1.11 8.97
N PHE A 34 -8.73 -0.41 10.06
CA PHE A 34 -9.74 0.23 10.90
C PHE A 34 -10.57 1.24 10.09
N ILE A 35 -9.93 2.14 9.33
CA ILE A 35 -10.62 3.08 8.44
C ILE A 35 -11.50 2.33 7.44
N HIS A 36 -10.98 1.29 6.79
CA HIS A 36 -11.71 0.47 5.83
C HIS A 36 -12.99 -0.13 6.44
N TYR A 37 -12.88 -0.87 7.53
CA TYR A 37 -14.03 -1.55 8.15
C TYR A 37 -14.99 -0.58 8.83
N ALA A 38 -14.48 0.46 9.50
CA ALA A 38 -15.32 1.49 10.10
C ALA A 38 -16.15 2.24 9.04
N PHE A 39 -15.54 2.58 7.91
CA PHE A 39 -16.25 3.25 6.82
C PHE A 39 -17.42 2.40 6.30
N PHE A 40 -17.19 1.10 6.04
CA PHE A 40 -18.24 0.21 5.55
C PHE A 40 -19.26 -0.22 6.61
N LEU A 41 -18.97 -0.03 7.90
CA LEU A 41 -19.97 -0.18 8.96
C LEU A 41 -21.07 0.90 8.85
N TYR A 42 -20.69 2.15 8.56
CA TYR A 42 -21.64 3.27 8.41
C TYR A 42 -22.17 3.41 6.98
N TYR A 43 -21.37 3.07 5.96
CA TYR A 43 -21.70 3.24 4.55
C TYR A 43 -21.55 1.93 3.76
N PRO A 44 -22.34 0.87 4.06
CA PRO A 44 -22.16 -0.47 3.51
C PRO A 44 -22.31 -0.57 1.98
N LYS A 45 -22.97 0.41 1.36
CA LYS A 45 -23.20 0.48 -0.10
C LYS A 45 -22.25 1.43 -0.83
N ALA A 46 -21.38 2.14 -0.11
CA ALA A 46 -20.44 3.10 -0.70
C ALA A 46 -19.22 2.38 -1.29
N CYS A 47 -19.44 1.49 -2.26
CA CYS A 47 -18.39 0.78 -2.99
C CYS A 47 -18.48 1.09 -4.47
N LEU A 48 -17.35 0.95 -5.17
CA LEU A 48 -17.31 1.12 -6.62
C LEU A 48 -18.22 0.10 -7.32
N SER A 49 -18.91 0.51 -8.39
CA SER A 49 -19.76 -0.42 -9.14
C SER A 49 -18.92 -1.53 -9.77
N GLY A 50 -19.48 -2.73 -9.93
CA GLY A 50 -18.71 -3.87 -10.43
C GLY A 50 -18.12 -3.68 -11.83
N ALA A 51 -18.80 -2.91 -12.70
CA ALA A 51 -18.27 -2.55 -14.01
C ALA A 51 -17.08 -1.58 -13.88
N ALA A 52 -17.25 -0.50 -13.10
CA ALA A 52 -16.18 0.49 -12.91
C ALA A 52 -14.96 -0.12 -12.22
N ALA A 53 -15.16 -0.99 -11.22
CA ALA A 53 -14.07 -1.65 -10.53
C ALA A 53 -13.30 -2.62 -11.43
N LYS A 54 -13.98 -3.37 -12.30
CA LYS A 54 -13.31 -4.23 -13.29
C LYS A 54 -12.48 -3.42 -14.28
N VAL A 55 -13.04 -2.33 -14.80
CA VAL A 55 -12.33 -1.42 -15.72
C VAL A 55 -11.10 -0.83 -15.03
N LEU A 56 -11.27 -0.30 -13.81
CA LEU A 56 -10.16 0.26 -13.03
C LEU A 56 -9.08 -0.80 -12.76
N THR A 57 -9.46 -2.00 -12.33
CA THR A 57 -8.53 -3.10 -12.08
C THR A 57 -7.73 -3.46 -13.32
N PHE A 58 -8.40 -3.55 -14.48
CA PHE A 58 -7.74 -3.87 -15.74
C PHE A 58 -6.76 -2.77 -16.18
N ILE A 59 -7.14 -1.50 -16.03
CA ILE A 59 -6.26 -0.35 -16.28
C ILE A 59 -5.04 -0.41 -15.35
N LEU A 60 -5.24 -0.61 -14.05
CA LEU A 60 -4.17 -0.70 -13.07
C LEU A 60 -3.23 -1.86 -13.36
N LEU A 61 -3.74 -3.03 -13.76
CA LEU A 61 -2.92 -4.18 -14.17
C LEU A 61 -2.01 -3.84 -15.35
N ILE A 62 -2.56 -3.23 -16.40
CA ILE A 62 -1.78 -2.86 -17.60
C ILE A 62 -0.71 -1.83 -17.24
N ILE A 63 -1.09 -0.77 -16.51
CA ILE A 63 -0.16 0.29 -16.12
C ILE A 63 0.96 -0.29 -15.26
N THR A 64 0.61 -1.09 -14.25
CA THR A 64 1.58 -1.71 -13.34
C THR A 64 2.54 -2.64 -14.09
N ALA A 65 2.01 -3.49 -14.98
CA ALA A 65 2.84 -4.37 -15.80
C ALA A 65 3.77 -3.59 -16.73
N LEU A 66 3.28 -2.52 -17.35
CA LEU A 66 4.08 -1.67 -18.22
C LEU A 66 5.19 -0.96 -17.46
N VAL A 67 4.90 -0.42 -16.26
CA VAL A 67 5.90 0.23 -15.40
C VAL A 67 7.04 -0.73 -15.08
N ILE A 68 6.72 -1.98 -14.71
CA ILE A 68 7.72 -3.01 -14.40
C ILE A 68 8.56 -3.35 -15.64
N ILE A 69 7.94 -3.58 -16.79
CA ILE A 69 8.65 -3.98 -18.02
C ILE A 69 9.59 -2.86 -18.50
N LEU A 70 9.16 -1.60 -18.41
CA LEU A 70 9.95 -0.45 -18.87
C LEU A 70 11.05 -0.02 -17.89
N ASN A 71 11.01 -0.49 -16.64
CA ASN A 71 11.94 -0.09 -15.56
C ASN A 71 12.44 -1.30 -14.78
N TYR A 72 12.70 -2.43 -15.45
CA TYR A 72 13.06 -3.70 -14.82
C TYR A 72 14.42 -3.65 -14.11
N ASP A 73 15.26 -2.67 -14.43
CA ASP A 73 16.57 -2.38 -13.84
C ASP A 73 16.48 -1.67 -12.49
N LYS A 74 15.31 -1.08 -12.16
CA LYS A 74 15.08 -0.30 -10.94
C LYS A 74 14.43 -1.15 -9.86
N ILE A 75 15.22 -1.62 -8.90
CA ILE A 75 14.77 -2.71 -8.02
C ILE A 75 13.60 -2.29 -7.11
N TYR A 76 13.56 -1.03 -6.65
CA TYR A 76 12.47 -0.56 -5.80
C TYR A 76 11.18 -0.40 -6.59
N THR A 77 11.25 0.16 -7.80
CA THR A 77 10.11 0.24 -8.73
C THR A 77 9.55 -1.14 -9.00
N VAL A 78 10.39 -2.13 -9.35
CA VAL A 78 9.95 -3.50 -9.61
C VAL A 78 9.31 -4.13 -8.38
N TYR A 79 9.89 -3.93 -7.19
CA TYR A 79 9.35 -4.47 -5.96
C TYR A 79 7.97 -3.87 -5.63
N ALA A 80 7.84 -2.54 -5.60
CA ALA A 80 6.61 -1.85 -5.19
C ALA A 80 5.46 -2.13 -6.18
N PHE A 81 5.71 -1.96 -7.48
CA PHE A 81 4.70 -2.25 -8.50
C PHE A 81 4.47 -3.76 -8.67
N GLY A 82 5.47 -4.61 -8.46
CA GLY A 82 5.31 -6.06 -8.46
C GLY A 82 4.39 -6.55 -7.36
N ALA A 83 4.54 -6.02 -6.13
CA ALA A 83 3.63 -6.30 -5.03
C ALA A 83 2.18 -5.87 -5.35
N MET A 84 2.01 -4.68 -5.93
CA MET A 84 0.71 -4.21 -6.41
C MET A 84 0.13 -5.13 -7.49
N LEU A 85 0.93 -5.55 -8.48
CA LEU A 85 0.53 -6.45 -9.55
C LEU A 85 0.01 -7.78 -8.99
N ILE A 86 0.77 -8.40 -8.09
CA ILE A 86 0.39 -9.65 -7.42
C ILE A 86 -0.91 -9.45 -6.64
N SER A 87 -1.04 -8.36 -5.89
CA SER A 87 -2.25 -8.08 -5.10
C SER A 87 -3.50 -7.96 -6.00
N LEU A 88 -3.37 -7.31 -7.17
CA LEU A 88 -4.43 -7.21 -8.17
C LEU A 88 -4.74 -8.59 -8.79
N PHE A 89 -3.74 -9.42 -9.08
CA PHE A 89 -3.98 -10.78 -9.58
C PHE A 89 -4.71 -11.66 -8.56
N LEU A 90 -4.35 -11.58 -7.29
CA LEU A 90 -5.02 -12.33 -6.21
C LEU A 90 -6.48 -11.89 -5.98
N SER A 91 -6.87 -10.73 -6.51
CA SER A 91 -8.26 -10.25 -6.43
C SER A 91 -9.21 -10.97 -7.39
N PHE A 92 -8.73 -11.58 -8.47
CA PHE A 92 -9.61 -12.18 -9.49
C PHE A 92 -10.49 -13.33 -8.99
N PRO A 93 -9.99 -14.26 -8.15
CA PRO A 93 -10.84 -15.31 -7.58
C PRO A 93 -11.83 -14.79 -6.53
N ASP A 94 -11.66 -13.55 -6.05
CA ASP A 94 -12.48 -12.99 -4.99
C ASP A 94 -13.88 -12.58 -5.50
N LYS A 95 -14.90 -13.29 -5.02
CA LYS A 95 -16.31 -13.00 -5.32
C LYS A 95 -16.96 -12.08 -4.28
N SER A 96 -16.25 -11.68 -3.23
CA SER A 96 -16.82 -10.92 -2.10
C SER A 96 -16.88 -9.40 -2.30
N ASN A 97 -16.55 -8.93 -3.51
CA ASN A 97 -16.51 -7.51 -3.89
C ASN A 97 -15.53 -6.68 -3.01
N GLU A 98 -14.56 -7.32 -2.36
CA GLU A 98 -13.68 -6.61 -1.41
C GLU A 98 -12.75 -5.65 -2.13
N LEU A 99 -12.31 -5.97 -3.34
CA LEU A 99 -11.57 -5.02 -4.17
C LEU A 99 -12.40 -3.76 -4.49
N HIS A 100 -13.72 -3.90 -4.70
CA HIS A 100 -14.60 -2.77 -4.99
C HIS A 100 -14.74 -1.84 -3.78
N LYS A 101 -14.86 -2.43 -2.59
CA LYS A 101 -14.86 -1.72 -1.32
C LYS A 101 -13.51 -1.06 -1.06
N PHE A 102 -12.44 -1.82 -1.31
CA PHE A 102 -11.07 -1.37 -1.11
C PHE A 102 -10.78 -0.13 -1.93
N TYR A 103 -11.13 -0.08 -3.22
CA TYR A 103 -10.94 1.13 -4.03
C TYR A 103 -11.58 2.37 -3.41
N THR A 104 -12.79 2.27 -2.87
CA THR A 104 -13.44 3.41 -2.21
C THR A 104 -12.75 3.80 -0.91
N SER A 105 -12.45 2.83 -0.03
CA SER A 105 -11.76 3.11 1.23
C SER A 105 -10.31 3.59 1.03
N PHE A 106 -9.64 3.14 -0.04
CA PHE A 106 -8.26 3.49 -0.32
C PHE A 106 -8.15 4.99 -0.62
N LEU A 107 -9.13 5.58 -1.31
CA LEU A 107 -9.19 7.04 -1.50
C LEU A 107 -9.26 7.81 -0.17
N ILE A 108 -9.93 7.26 0.84
CA ILE A 108 -10.01 7.85 2.18
C ILE A 108 -8.67 7.67 2.90
N ILE A 109 -8.08 6.48 2.82
CA ILE A 109 -6.78 6.16 3.43
C ILE A 109 -5.65 6.98 2.81
N LEU A 110 -5.76 7.36 1.53
CA LEU A 110 -4.79 8.23 0.86
C LEU A 110 -4.65 9.61 1.54
N ILE A 111 -5.69 10.09 2.24
CA ILE A 111 -5.63 11.39 2.94
C ILE A 111 -4.58 11.36 4.08
N PRO A 112 -4.70 10.52 5.12
CA PRO A 112 -3.67 10.42 6.15
C PRO A 112 -2.35 9.90 5.60
N PHE A 113 -2.37 9.03 4.58
CA PHE A 113 -1.14 8.54 3.93
C PHE A 113 -0.31 9.69 3.34
N VAL A 114 -0.90 10.58 2.54
CA VAL A 114 -0.16 11.70 1.94
C VAL A 114 0.40 12.64 3.02
N ILE A 115 -0.33 12.85 4.12
CA ILE A 115 0.15 13.68 5.22
C ILE A 115 1.38 13.03 5.90
N VAL A 116 1.26 11.78 6.30
CA VAL A 116 2.32 11.07 7.04
C VAL A 116 3.52 10.82 6.13
N ASN A 117 3.34 10.21 4.96
CA ASN A 117 4.43 9.94 4.02
C ASN A 117 5.04 11.24 3.48
N GLY A 118 4.25 12.30 3.30
CA GLY A 118 4.77 13.62 2.95
C GLY A 118 5.79 14.10 3.97
N ILE A 119 5.44 14.07 5.26
CA ILE A 119 6.35 14.46 6.34
C ILE A 119 7.58 13.54 6.37
N LEU A 120 7.38 12.22 6.33
CA LEU A 120 8.48 11.24 6.37
C LEU A 120 9.47 11.40 5.22
N THR A 121 9.01 11.84 4.06
CA THR A 121 9.83 12.07 2.86
C THR A 121 10.37 13.50 2.74
N GLY A 122 10.26 14.31 3.81
CA GLY A 122 10.91 15.61 3.90
C GLY A 122 10.01 16.82 3.68
N SER A 123 8.68 16.65 3.62
CA SER A 123 7.78 17.81 3.67
C SER A 123 7.77 18.39 5.09
N LEU A 124 7.88 19.72 5.21
CA LEU A 124 7.77 20.47 6.48
C LEU A 124 8.89 20.23 7.51
N ILE A 125 9.91 19.42 7.20
CA ILE A 125 11.04 19.11 8.09
C ILE A 125 12.38 19.26 7.36
N ASP A 126 13.46 19.43 8.13
CA ASP A 126 14.81 19.50 7.57
C ASP A 126 15.33 18.10 7.23
N GLN A 127 15.60 17.84 5.95
CA GLN A 127 15.95 16.50 5.45
C GLN A 127 14.81 15.49 5.64
N GLU A 128 14.83 14.44 4.85
CA GLU A 128 13.87 13.36 4.95
C GLU A 128 14.17 12.39 6.12
N VAL A 129 13.12 11.85 6.73
CA VAL A 129 13.22 10.72 7.68
C VAL A 129 13.58 9.45 6.91
N VAL A 130 12.92 9.25 5.77
CA VAL A 130 13.13 8.13 4.85
C VAL A 130 13.55 8.68 3.50
N TRP A 131 14.74 8.29 3.05
CA TRP A 131 15.31 8.69 1.76
C TRP A 131 15.27 7.56 0.76
N TYR A 132 15.19 7.94 -0.52
CA TYR A 132 15.10 7.02 -1.65
C TYR A 132 16.19 7.36 -2.66
N ASN A 133 16.86 6.33 -3.18
CA ASN A 133 17.82 6.51 -4.27
C ASN A 133 17.08 6.57 -5.60
N ASP A 134 17.11 7.71 -6.27
CA ASP A 134 16.43 7.90 -7.56
C ASP A 134 16.99 6.99 -8.68
N ALA A 135 18.17 6.38 -8.51
CA ALA A 135 18.65 5.33 -9.41
C ALA A 135 17.83 4.03 -9.32
N GLU A 136 17.11 3.82 -8.22
CA GLU A 136 16.31 2.63 -7.94
C GLU A 136 14.80 2.89 -8.05
N THR A 137 14.39 4.14 -8.24
CA THR A 137 12.99 4.60 -8.35
C THR A 137 12.72 5.24 -9.71
N LEU A 138 11.45 5.50 -10.01
CA LEU A 138 11.06 6.24 -11.21
C LEU A 138 11.54 7.70 -11.21
N GLY A 139 12.00 8.23 -10.06
CA GLY A 139 12.29 9.65 -9.89
C GLY A 139 11.04 10.54 -9.92
N LEU A 140 9.84 9.94 -10.01
CA LEU A 140 8.55 10.63 -9.99
C LEU A 140 8.05 10.71 -8.55
N ARG A 141 7.59 11.90 -8.16
CA ARG A 141 7.10 12.16 -6.80
C ARG A 141 5.78 12.92 -6.81
N VAL A 142 4.92 12.59 -5.84
CA VAL A 142 3.74 13.38 -5.48
C VAL A 142 4.11 14.15 -4.22
N PHE A 143 4.24 15.47 -4.33
CA PHE A 143 4.97 16.28 -3.35
C PHE A 143 6.40 15.73 -3.17
N THR A 144 6.75 15.25 -1.98
CA THR A 144 8.03 14.60 -1.69
C THR A 144 7.99 13.07 -1.79
N ILE A 145 6.80 12.49 -1.93
CA ILE A 145 6.54 11.05 -1.81
C ILE A 145 6.83 10.35 -3.15
N PRO A 146 7.70 9.34 -3.21
CA PRO A 146 7.87 8.52 -4.41
C PRO A 146 6.56 7.87 -4.84
N VAL A 147 6.30 7.79 -6.15
CA VAL A 147 5.09 7.12 -6.67
C VAL A 147 5.02 5.64 -6.29
N GLU A 148 6.17 5.00 -6.08
CA GLU A 148 6.29 3.63 -5.57
C GLU A 148 5.61 3.43 -4.22
N ASP A 149 5.67 4.42 -3.32
CA ASP A 149 5.07 4.29 -1.99
C ASP A 149 3.55 4.14 -2.08
N PHE A 150 2.91 4.71 -3.10
CA PHE A 150 1.47 4.52 -3.35
C PHE A 150 1.17 3.08 -3.80
N ALA A 151 2.01 2.50 -4.65
CA ALA A 151 1.88 1.11 -5.09
C ALA A 151 2.17 0.12 -3.95
N TYR A 152 3.22 0.39 -3.17
CA TYR A 152 3.56 -0.38 -1.98
C TYR A 152 2.44 -0.29 -0.94
N GLY A 153 1.97 0.92 -0.60
CA GLY A 153 0.86 1.13 0.33
C GLY A 153 -0.44 0.46 -0.11
N PHE A 154 -0.77 0.52 -1.41
CA PHE A 154 -1.91 -0.20 -1.98
C PHE A 154 -1.82 -1.70 -1.68
N SER A 155 -0.69 -2.32 -2.04
CA SER A 155 -0.49 -3.76 -1.89
C SER A 155 -0.43 -4.18 -0.42
N LEU A 156 0.25 -3.43 0.43
CA LEU A 156 0.37 -3.69 1.86
C LEU A 156 -1.02 -3.76 2.53
N ILE A 157 -1.88 -2.78 2.28
CA ILE A 157 -3.22 -2.75 2.86
C ILE A 157 -4.09 -3.85 2.25
N PHE A 158 -4.06 -4.01 0.93
CA PHE A 158 -4.91 -4.98 0.26
C PHE A 158 -4.55 -6.43 0.58
N PHE A 159 -3.26 -6.77 0.71
CA PHE A 159 -2.83 -8.09 1.17
C PHE A 159 -3.35 -8.41 2.57
N ASN A 160 -3.38 -7.43 3.47
CA ASN A 160 -3.96 -7.62 4.80
C ASN A 160 -5.47 -7.91 4.74
N ILE A 161 -6.22 -7.22 3.86
CA ILE A 161 -7.64 -7.51 3.63
C ILE A 161 -7.83 -8.94 3.09
N LEU A 162 -7.05 -9.33 2.08
CA LEU A 162 -7.09 -10.68 1.51
C LEU A 162 -6.76 -11.75 2.55
N LEU A 163 -5.76 -11.51 3.39
CA LEU A 163 -5.37 -12.42 4.48
C LEU A 163 -6.50 -12.60 5.49
N ILE A 164 -7.14 -11.50 5.93
CA ILE A 164 -8.30 -11.57 6.83
C ILE A 164 -9.41 -12.41 6.20
N LYS A 165 -9.73 -12.21 4.91
CA LYS A 165 -10.72 -13.01 4.20
C LYS A 165 -10.38 -14.48 4.11
N LEU A 166 -9.11 -14.81 3.86
CA LEU A 166 -8.65 -16.19 3.83
C LEU A 166 -8.84 -16.87 5.20
N LEU A 167 -8.50 -16.17 6.28
CA LEU A 167 -8.66 -16.66 7.65
C LEU A 167 -10.12 -16.81 8.05
N GLU A 168 -10.99 -15.85 7.68
CA GLU A 168 -12.45 -15.94 7.90
C GLU A 168 -13.04 -17.18 7.24
N LYS A 169 -12.71 -17.40 5.95
CA LYS A 169 -13.20 -18.57 5.19
C LYS A 169 -12.72 -19.89 5.81
N GLY A 170 -11.45 -19.96 6.23
CA GLY A 170 -10.89 -21.13 6.90
C GLY A 170 -11.52 -21.40 8.27
N SER A 171 -11.89 -20.35 9.01
CA SER A 171 -12.58 -20.46 10.30
C SER A 171 -14.02 -20.98 10.16
N PHE A 172 -14.71 -20.59 9.08
CA PHE A 172 -16.07 -21.04 8.77
C PHE A 172 -16.09 -22.53 8.36
N LEU A 173 -15.11 -22.97 7.57
CA LEU A 173 -14.96 -24.37 7.15
C LEU A 173 -14.59 -25.35 8.29
N LYS A 174 -14.06 -24.86 9.42
CA LYS A 174 -13.75 -25.68 10.60
C LYS A 174 -14.91 -25.80 11.59
N ARG A 175 -16.00 -25.05 11.42
CA ARG A 175 -17.16 -25.03 12.32
C ARG A 175 -18.35 -25.88 11.83
N HIS A 176 -18.19 -26.58 10.71
CA HIS A 176 -19.15 -27.53 10.14
C HIS A 176 -18.44 -28.84 9.83
#